data_AF-A0A6B3GPS3-F1
#
_entry.id   AF-A0A6B3GPS3-F1
#
_cell.length_a   1.000
_cell.length_b   1.000
_cell.length_c   1.000
_cell.angle_alpha   90.00
_cell.angle_beta   90.00
_cell.angle_gamma   90.00
#
_symmetry.space_group_name_H-M   'P 1'
#
loop_
_entity.id
_entity.type
_entity.pdbx_description
1 polymer ?
#
loop_
_entity_poly.entity_id
_entity_poly.type
_entity_poly.pdbx_seq_one_letter_code
_entity_poly.pdbx_strand_id
1 'polypeptide(L)'
;LVDALALRNLDTYADRIAARLADLSAADWRAAIDAVLDEYLAMKRSVPGFALVDFGPPFPAEGAADDANRRLADRLAVLLAGHLGRRADEGLSRAILVSVEAADALLQLAFRLDPSGDAAIVAETRTLVRSYLAQTLD
;
A
#
# COMPACT_ATOMS: atom_id res chain seq x y z
N LEU A 1 -18.58 11.87 -6.81
CA LEU A 1 -17.56 12.90 -6.50
C LEU A 1 -16.46 12.32 -5.60
N VAL A 2 -16.82 11.66 -4.49
CA VAL A 2 -15.87 10.98 -3.60
C VAL A 2 -15.12 9.84 -4.30
N ASP A 3 -15.81 8.98 -5.07
CA ASP A 3 -15.16 7.86 -5.78
C ASP A 3 -14.18 8.31 -6.88
N ALA A 4 -14.46 9.42 -7.56
CA ALA A 4 -13.56 9.98 -8.56
C ALA A 4 -12.30 10.57 -7.93
N LEU A 5 -12.41 11.13 -6.72
CA LEU A 5 -11.27 11.62 -5.95
C LEU A 5 -10.41 10.46 -5.43
N ALA A 6 -11.06 9.40 -4.92
CA ALA A 6 -10.39 8.17 -4.49
C ALA A 6 -9.60 7.48 -5.62
N LEU A 7 -10.20 7.36 -6.81
CA LEU A 7 -9.52 6.83 -8.00
C LEU A 7 -8.31 7.69 -8.39
N ARG A 8 -8.45 9.02 -8.40
CA ARG A 8 -7.35 9.93 -8.71
C ARG A 8 -6.21 9.86 -7.69
N ASN A 9 -6.55 9.69 -6.41
CA ASN A 9 -5.59 9.47 -5.34
C ASN A 9 -4.81 8.17 -5.55
N LEU A 10 -5.52 7.08 -5.90
CA LEU A 10 -4.92 5.79 -6.22
C LEU A 10 -3.98 5.86 -7.43
N ASP A 11 -4.40 6.52 -8.51
CA ASP A 11 -3.55 6.69 -9.70
C ASP A 11 -2.28 7.49 -9.37
N THR A 12 -2.44 8.60 -8.65
CA THR A 12 -1.29 9.43 -8.22
C THR A 12 -0.32 8.62 -7.35
N TYR A 13 -0.84 7.83 -6.42
CA TYR A 13 -0.05 6.98 -5.55
C TYR A 13 0.71 5.91 -6.36
N ALA A 14 0.03 5.22 -7.26
CA ALA A 14 0.63 4.18 -8.10
C ALA A 14 1.72 4.73 -9.03
N ASP A 15 1.51 5.92 -9.61
CA ASP A 15 2.50 6.57 -10.48
C ASP A 15 3.77 6.96 -9.70
N ARG A 16 3.61 7.44 -8.45
CA ARG A 16 4.75 7.76 -7.57
C ARG A 16 5.52 6.51 -7.14
N ILE A 17 4.81 5.43 -6.85
CA ILE A 17 5.45 4.13 -6.58
C ILE A 17 6.24 3.68 -7.81
N ALA A 18 5.63 3.69 -9.00
CA ALA A 18 6.30 3.26 -10.23
C ALA A 18 7.57 4.07 -10.51
N ALA A 19 7.53 5.39 -10.29
CA ALA A 19 8.72 6.25 -10.41
C ALA A 19 9.82 5.86 -9.40
N ARG A 20 9.47 5.60 -8.14
CA ARG A 20 10.45 5.16 -7.12
C ARG A 20 11.03 3.78 -7.41
N LEU A 21 10.22 2.84 -7.88
CA LEU A 21 10.69 1.50 -8.22
C LEU A 21 11.72 1.54 -9.35
N ALA A 22 11.59 2.46 -10.31
CA ALA A 22 12.55 2.62 -11.40
C ALA A 22 13.97 2.97 -10.93
N ASP A 23 14.11 3.62 -9.76
CA ASP A 23 15.40 3.99 -9.17
C ASP A 23 15.97 2.90 -8.24
N LEU A 24 15.20 1.85 -7.93
CA LEU A 24 15.62 0.77 -7.05
C LEU A 24 16.24 -0.40 -7.82
N SER A 25 17.13 -1.13 -7.14
CA SER A 25 17.66 -2.39 -7.67
C SER A 25 16.52 -3.38 -7.91
N ALA A 26 16.49 -3.99 -9.10
CA ALA A 26 15.47 -4.97 -9.51
C ALA A 26 15.37 -6.19 -8.59
N ALA A 27 16.41 -6.49 -7.80
CA ALA A 27 16.43 -7.62 -6.87
C ALA A 27 15.97 -7.27 -5.45
N ASP A 28 15.78 -5.99 -5.12
CA ASP A 28 15.51 -5.57 -3.74
C ASP A 28 14.02 -5.35 -3.49
N TRP A 29 13.28 -6.46 -3.32
CA TRP A 29 11.86 -6.40 -2.99
C TRP A 29 11.59 -5.72 -1.64
N ARG A 30 12.55 -5.76 -0.70
CA ARG A 30 12.39 -5.13 0.61
C ARG A 30 12.39 -3.62 0.48
N ALA A 31 13.33 -3.06 -0.28
CA ALA A 31 13.34 -1.63 -0.62
C ALA A 31 12.10 -1.22 -1.41
N ALA A 32 11.60 -2.07 -2.30
CA ALA A 32 10.36 -1.81 -3.04
C ALA A 32 9.14 -1.68 -2.09
N ILE A 33 9.00 -2.58 -1.12
CA ILE A 33 7.93 -2.52 -0.11
C ILE A 33 8.08 -1.30 0.80
N ASP A 34 9.31 -0.95 1.16
CA ASP A 34 9.57 0.26 1.94
C ASP A 34 9.13 1.52 1.23
N ALA A 35 9.45 1.64 -0.06
CA ALA A 35 9.05 2.76 -0.90
C ALA A 35 7.53 2.92 -0.99
N VAL A 36 6.80 1.80 -1.05
CA VAL A 36 5.33 1.77 -1.04
C VAL A 36 4.80 2.33 0.30
N LEU A 37 5.25 1.77 1.42
CA LEU A 37 4.81 2.22 2.76
C LEU A 37 5.16 3.69 3.03
N ASP A 38 6.36 4.12 2.64
CA ASP A 38 6.82 5.49 2.85
C ASP A 38 6.01 6.49 2.03
N GLU A 39 5.65 6.14 0.78
CA GLU A 39 4.82 7.00 -0.04
C GLU A 39 3.38 7.10 0.52
N TYR A 40 2.81 6.01 1.03
CA TYR A 40 1.49 6.06 1.67
C TYR A 40 1.50 6.98 2.88
N LEU A 41 2.49 6.84 3.77
CA LEU A 41 2.65 7.70 4.94
C LEU A 41 2.87 9.16 4.57
N ALA A 42 3.67 9.43 3.53
CA ALA A 42 3.89 10.78 3.03
C ALA A 42 2.59 11.40 2.51
N MET A 43 1.80 10.64 1.73
CA MET A 43 0.51 11.11 1.21
C MET A 43 -0.51 11.35 2.34
N LYS A 44 -0.62 10.42 3.29
CA LYS A 44 -1.48 10.57 4.49
C LYS A 44 -1.20 11.86 5.27
N ARG A 45 0.08 12.23 5.40
CA ARG A 45 0.52 13.42 6.16
C ARG A 45 0.41 14.73 5.38
N SER A 46 0.62 14.70 4.06
CA SER A 46 0.79 15.91 3.25
C SER A 46 -0.43 16.29 2.41
N VAL A 47 -1.33 15.35 2.12
CA VAL A 47 -2.48 15.59 1.22
C VAL A 47 -3.74 15.88 2.04
N PRO A 48 -4.25 17.12 2.04
CA PRO A 48 -5.51 17.45 2.71
C PRO A 48 -6.65 16.61 2.12
N GLY A 49 -7.37 15.87 2.97
CA GLY A 49 -8.49 15.01 2.56
C GLY A 49 -8.12 13.54 2.28
N PHE A 50 -6.83 13.20 2.19
CA PHE A 50 -6.39 11.79 2.08
C PHE A 50 -6.69 11.03 3.37
N ALA A 51 -6.49 11.67 4.53
CA ALA A 51 -6.90 11.12 5.83
C ALA A 51 -8.40 10.77 5.95
N LEU A 52 -9.26 11.37 5.13
CA LEU A 52 -10.72 11.20 5.11
C LEU A 52 -11.20 10.25 3.99
N VAL A 53 -10.46 10.15 2.89
CA VAL A 53 -10.77 9.35 1.70
C VAL A 53 -9.43 8.84 1.15
N ASP A 54 -8.86 7.79 1.75
CA ASP A 54 -7.59 7.25 1.26
C ASP A 54 -7.76 6.74 -0.16
N PHE A 55 -8.58 5.69 -0.30
CA PHE A 55 -8.93 5.08 -1.56
C PHE A 55 -10.42 4.77 -1.68
N GLY A 56 -11.24 5.29 -0.76
CA GLY A 56 -12.70 5.14 -0.73
C GLY A 56 -13.35 6.07 0.32
N PRO A 57 -14.69 6.20 0.35
CA PRO A 57 -15.38 7.11 1.27
C PRO A 57 -15.09 6.79 2.76
N PRO A 58 -15.16 7.79 3.68
CA PRO A 58 -14.91 7.60 5.12
C PRO A 58 -15.90 6.63 5.78
N PHE A 59 -17.08 6.49 5.18
CA PHE A 59 -18.05 5.43 5.45
C PHE A 59 -18.24 4.68 4.15
N PRO A 60 -17.45 3.63 3.88
CA PRO A 60 -17.68 2.79 2.72
C PRO A 60 -19.10 2.23 2.84
N ALA A 61 -19.88 2.28 1.76
CA ALA A 61 -20.93 1.29 1.61
C ALA A 61 -20.26 -0.10 1.73
N GLU A 62 -20.93 -1.08 2.34
CA GLU A 62 -20.38 -2.44 2.48
C GLU A 62 -19.71 -2.88 1.16
N GLY A 63 -18.40 -3.16 1.19
CA GLY A 63 -17.60 -3.57 0.04
C GLY A 63 -16.79 -2.48 -0.70
N ALA A 64 -16.97 -1.17 -0.43
CA ALA A 64 -16.26 -0.13 -1.18
C ALA A 64 -14.78 0.07 -0.76
N ALA A 65 -14.44 -0.18 0.52
CA ALA A 65 -13.04 -0.20 0.97
C ALA A 65 -12.33 -1.47 0.48
N ASP A 66 -13.00 -2.62 0.54
CA ASP A 66 -12.53 -3.89 -0.02
C ASP A 66 -12.19 -3.77 -1.51
N ASP A 67 -12.97 -2.99 -2.27
CA ASP A 67 -12.72 -2.72 -3.68
C ASP A 67 -11.44 -1.91 -3.92
N ALA A 68 -11.12 -0.99 -3.03
CA ALA A 68 -9.99 -0.09 -3.17
C ALA A 68 -8.66 -0.76 -2.81
N ASN A 69 -8.62 -1.46 -1.67
CA ASN A 69 -7.47 -2.26 -1.26
C ASN A 69 -7.19 -3.38 -2.26
N ARG A 70 -8.24 -4.00 -2.82
CA ARG A 70 -8.07 -4.99 -3.90
C ARG A 70 -7.47 -4.40 -5.16
N ARG A 71 -7.96 -3.24 -5.64
CA ARG A 71 -7.37 -2.56 -6.81
C ARG A 71 -5.92 -2.16 -6.58
N LEU A 72 -5.60 -1.67 -5.38
CA LEU A 72 -4.23 -1.35 -5.01
C LEU A 72 -3.35 -2.61 -4.99
N ALA A 73 -3.84 -3.70 -4.40
CA ALA A 73 -3.13 -4.97 -4.34
C ALA A 73 -2.86 -5.53 -5.75
N ASP A 74 -3.85 -5.52 -6.64
CA ASP A 74 -3.69 -5.97 -8.02
C ASP A 74 -2.62 -5.15 -8.76
N ARG A 75 -2.63 -3.81 -8.60
CA ARG A 75 -1.65 -2.92 -9.24
C ARG A 75 -0.24 -3.12 -8.65
N LEU A 76 -0.12 -3.26 -7.33
CA LEU A 76 1.15 -3.57 -6.66
C LEU A 76 1.68 -4.94 -7.08
N ALA A 77 0.82 -5.94 -7.26
CA ALA A 77 1.22 -7.26 -7.72
C ALA A 77 1.84 -7.23 -9.11
N VAL A 78 1.24 -6.49 -10.04
CA VAL A 78 1.80 -6.30 -11.38
C VAL A 78 3.12 -5.53 -11.33
N LEU A 79 3.19 -4.43 -10.57
CA LEU A 79 4.40 -3.61 -10.46
C LEU A 79 5.56 -4.38 -9.83
N LEU A 80 5.33 -5.04 -8.70
CA LEU A 80 6.36 -5.82 -8.00
C LEU A 80 6.81 -7.03 -8.80
N ALA A 81 5.88 -7.74 -9.46
CA ALA A 81 6.25 -8.86 -10.32
C ALA A 81 7.14 -8.40 -11.50
N GLY A 82 6.76 -7.29 -12.14
CA GLY A 82 7.56 -6.67 -13.20
C GLY A 82 8.95 -6.25 -12.73
N HIS A 83 9.03 -5.58 -11.57
CA HIS A 83 10.30 -5.16 -10.95
C HIS A 83 11.23 -6.34 -10.65
N LEU A 84 10.65 -7.44 -10.15
CA LEU A 84 11.37 -8.66 -9.77
C LEU A 84 11.62 -9.61 -10.95
N GLY A 85 11.25 -9.25 -12.19
CA GLY A 85 11.44 -10.09 -13.37
C GLY A 85 10.68 -11.41 -13.33
N ARG A 86 9.56 -11.48 -12.60
CA ARG A 86 8.75 -12.69 -12.38
C ARG A 86 7.30 -12.46 -12.79
N ARG A 87 6.53 -13.55 -12.86
CA ARG A 87 5.09 -13.48 -13.14
C ARG A 87 4.32 -13.21 -11.85
N ALA A 88 3.28 -12.38 -11.91
CA ALA A 88 2.30 -12.27 -10.83
C ALA A 88 1.41 -13.52 -10.84
N ASP A 89 1.87 -14.57 -10.19
CA ASP A 89 1.05 -15.77 -9.96
C ASP A 89 -0.02 -15.52 -8.87
N GLU A 90 -0.92 -16.48 -8.70
CA GLU A 90 -1.98 -16.40 -7.70
C GLU A 90 -1.44 -16.32 -6.27
N GLY A 91 -0.27 -16.91 -6.01
CA GLY A 91 0.37 -16.90 -4.69
C GLY A 91 0.86 -15.51 -4.32
N LEU A 92 1.61 -14.86 -5.23
CA LEU A 92 2.11 -13.51 -5.06
C LEU A 92 0.95 -12.49 -4.97
N SER A 93 -0.05 -12.63 -5.83
CA SER A 93 -1.23 -11.75 -5.83
C SER A 93 -1.97 -11.83 -4.49
N ARG A 94 -2.15 -13.04 -3.95
CA ARG A 94 -2.74 -13.25 -2.63
C ARG A 94 -1.88 -12.68 -1.51
N ALA A 95 -0.56 -12.91 -1.55
CA ALA A 95 0.36 -12.42 -0.52
C ALA A 95 0.38 -10.88 -0.46
N ILE A 96 0.30 -10.23 -1.62
CA ILE A 96 0.23 -8.76 -1.71
C ILE A 96 -1.12 -8.26 -1.20
N LEU A 97 -2.23 -8.90 -1.57
CA LEU A 97 -3.55 -8.53 -1.04
C LEU A 97 -3.58 -8.59 0.49
N VAL A 98 -3.14 -9.70 1.09
CA VAL A 98 -3.09 -9.85 2.55
C VAL A 98 -2.21 -8.78 3.19
N SER A 99 -1.09 -8.44 2.55
CA SER A 99 -0.16 -7.42 3.04
C SER A 99 -0.76 -6.00 2.98
N VAL A 100 -1.49 -5.68 1.91
CA VAL A 100 -2.19 -4.39 1.74
C VAL A 100 -3.27 -4.24 2.79
N GLU A 101 -4.12 -5.24 2.98
CA GLU A 101 -5.19 -5.20 3.99
C GLU A 101 -4.64 -5.07 5.42
N ALA A 102 -3.60 -5.84 5.74
CA ALA A 102 -2.96 -5.77 7.04
C ALA A 102 -2.29 -4.40 7.28
N ALA A 103 -1.59 -3.87 6.28
CA ALA A 103 -0.95 -2.57 6.37
C ALA A 103 -1.97 -1.44 6.54
N ASP A 104 -3.06 -1.43 5.76
CA ASP A 104 -4.12 -0.42 5.89
C ASP A 104 -4.72 -0.41 7.30
N ALA A 105 -5.10 -1.58 7.84
CA ALA A 105 -5.65 -1.68 9.19
C ALA A 105 -4.69 -1.20 10.28
N LEU A 106 -3.39 -1.53 10.17
CA LEU A 106 -2.37 -1.13 11.14
C LEU A 106 -2.00 0.35 11.02
N LEU A 107 -1.99 0.91 9.81
CA LEU A 107 -1.75 2.33 9.61
C LEU A 107 -2.93 3.15 10.12
N GLN A 108 -4.17 2.71 9.90
CA GLN A 108 -5.33 3.30 10.55
C GLN A 108 -5.23 3.25 12.08
N LEU A 109 -4.72 2.16 12.66
CA LEU A 109 -4.41 2.09 14.09
C LEU A 109 -3.36 3.13 14.50
N ALA A 110 -2.25 3.25 13.76
CA ALA A 110 -1.19 4.21 14.04
C ALA A 110 -1.73 5.65 14.07
N PHE A 111 -2.58 6.02 13.11
CA PHE A 111 -3.20 7.36 13.04
C PHE A 111 -4.28 7.60 14.10
N ARG A 112 -4.93 6.54 14.62
CA ARG A 112 -5.84 6.68 15.77
C ARG A 112 -5.11 6.95 17.08
N LEU A 113 -3.89 6.41 17.22
CA LEU A 113 -3.07 6.59 18.43
C LEU A 113 -2.33 7.94 18.42
N ASP A 114 -1.81 8.34 17.27
CA ASP A 114 -1.12 9.61 17.07
C ASP A 114 -1.55 10.23 15.72
N PRO A 115 -2.02 11.49 15.66
CA PRO A 115 -2.39 12.15 14.41
C PRO A 115 -1.28 12.21 13.35
N SER A 116 -0.01 12.10 13.75
CA SER A 116 1.15 12.02 12.87
C SER A 116 1.49 10.59 12.40
N GLY A 117 0.76 9.60 12.93
CA GLY A 117 0.97 8.16 12.77
C GLY A 117 1.99 7.64 13.77
N ASP A 118 1.52 6.87 14.77
CA ASP A 118 2.37 6.32 15.83
C ASP A 118 3.58 5.56 15.25
N ALA A 119 4.77 6.05 15.58
CA ALA A 119 6.01 5.56 14.99
C ALA A 119 6.32 4.09 15.33
N ALA A 120 5.89 3.62 16.51
CA ALA A 120 6.11 2.23 16.92
C ALA A 120 5.20 1.28 16.13
N ILE A 121 3.91 1.61 15.97
CA ILE A 121 2.99 0.83 15.14
C ILE A 121 3.43 0.81 13.67
N VAL A 122 3.92 1.93 13.13
CA VAL A 122 4.46 1.98 11.77
C VAL A 122 5.67 1.06 11.61
N ALA A 123 6.57 1.02 12.59
CA ALA A 123 7.72 0.13 12.57
C ALA A 123 7.31 -1.35 12.60
N GLU A 124 6.36 -1.71 13.47
CA GLU A 124 5.80 -3.07 13.54
C GLU A 124 5.10 -3.48 12.24
N THR A 125 4.36 -2.55 11.62
CA THR A 125 3.71 -2.78 10.32
C THR A 125 4.72 -3.16 9.25
N ARG A 126 5.85 -2.44 9.18
CA ARG A 126 6.93 -2.74 8.23
C ARG A 126 7.53 -4.13 8.49
N THR A 127 7.77 -4.47 9.75
CA THR A 127 8.28 -5.79 10.15
C THR A 127 7.32 -6.90 9.75
N LEU A 128 6.02 -6.73 10.00
CA LEU A 128 4.99 -7.71 9.65
C LEU A 128 4.93 -7.95 8.15
N VAL A 129 4.81 -6.89 7.35
CA VAL A 129 4.68 -7.00 5.89
C VAL A 129 5.91 -7.67 5.30
N ARG A 130 7.13 -7.25 5.70
CA ARG A 130 8.37 -7.89 5.23
C ARG A 130 8.43 -9.36 5.65
N SER A 131 8.14 -9.68 6.91
CA SER A 131 8.23 -11.07 7.40
C SER A 131 7.25 -12.00 6.69
N TYR A 132 6.07 -11.50 6.34
CA TYR A 132 5.08 -12.26 5.59
C TYR A 132 5.48 -12.46 4.13
N LEU A 133 5.87 -11.38 3.44
CA LEU A 133 6.26 -11.45 2.03
C LEU A 133 7.55 -12.25 1.80
N ALA A 134 8.46 -12.28 2.77
CA ALA A 134 9.66 -13.12 2.73
C ALA A 134 9.32 -14.60 2.51
N GLN A 135 8.19 -15.10 3.00
CA GLN A 135 7.77 -16.50 2.78
C GLN A 135 7.43 -16.81 1.32
N THR A 136 7.29 -15.79 0.47
CA THR A 136 6.93 -15.90 -0.96
C THR A 136 8.02 -15.34 -1.89
N LEU A 137 8.88 -14.46 -1.37
CA LEU A 137 9.85 -13.68 -2.15
C LEU A 137 11.32 -14.05 -1.88
N ASP A 138 11.63 -14.76 -0.80
CA ASP A 138 12.94 -15.37 -0.54
C ASP A 138 12.98 -16.83 -1.01
#